data_AF-A0A7X4IUR8-F1
#
_entry.id   AF-A0A7X4IUR8-F1
#
_cell.length_a   1.000
_cell.length_b   1.000
_cell.length_c   1.000
_cell.angle_alpha   90.00
_cell.angle_beta   90.00
_cell.angle_gamma   90.00
#
_symmetry.space_group_name_H-M   'P 1'
#
loop_
_entity.id
_entity.type
_entity.pdbx_description
1 polymer ?
#
loop_
_entity_poly.entity_id
_entity_poly.type
_entity_poly.pdbx_seq_one_letter_code
_entity_poly.pdbx_strand_id
1 'polypeptide(L)'
;ALEARSLLEADGIGTSVVSMPCAELFAEQHEAYRRRVLPAGAVRVAVEAGVRQGWDRWLLDERGRAGREGFVGMEGFGASAPAGDLYRHFGITAENVAAKVRSLL
;
A
#
# COMPACT_ATOMS: atom_id res chain seq x y z
N ALA A 1 5.88 -3.64 4.34
CA ALA A 1 5.76 -3.87 2.88
C ALA A 1 6.67 -5.00 2.39
N LEU A 2 7.98 -4.95 2.62
CA LEU A 2 8.91 -6.00 2.16
C LEU A 2 8.60 -7.39 2.75
N GLU A 3 8.34 -7.49 4.06
CA GLU A 3 7.94 -8.75 4.68
C GLU A 3 6.61 -9.28 4.15
N ALA A 4 5.63 -8.40 3.93
CA ALA A 4 4.35 -8.78 3.32
C ALA A 4 4.52 -9.34 1.91
N ARG A 5 5.44 -8.76 1.12
CA ARG A 5 5.84 -9.32 -0.18
C ARG A 5 6.38 -10.73 -0.02
N SER A 6 7.27 -10.99 0.93
CA SER A 6 7.79 -12.35 1.17
C SER A 6 6.68 -13.34 1.52
N LEU A 7 5.69 -12.95 2.33
CA LEU A 7 4.53 -13.77 2.65
C LEU A 7 3.66 -14.07 1.41
N LEU A 8 3.43 -13.06 0.57
CA LEU A 8 2.64 -13.21 -0.66
C LEU A 8 3.35 -14.05 -1.72
N GLU A 9 4.66 -13.85 -1.89
CA GLU A 9 5.47 -14.64 -2.84
C GLU A 9 5.57 -16.11 -2.40
N ALA A 10 5.60 -16.39 -1.09
CA ALA A 10 5.51 -17.75 -0.56
C ALA A 10 4.18 -18.45 -0.93
N ASP A 11 3.10 -17.69 -1.11
CA ASP A 11 1.79 -18.17 -1.56
C ASP A 11 1.64 -18.19 -3.09
N GLY A 12 2.72 -17.90 -3.84
CA GLY A 12 2.69 -17.82 -5.31
C GLY A 12 2.07 -16.53 -5.87
N ILE A 13 1.85 -15.52 -5.04
CA ILE A 13 1.32 -14.22 -5.45
C ILE A 13 2.48 -13.27 -5.76
N GLY A 14 2.77 -13.10 -7.05
CA GLY A 14 3.79 -12.17 -7.53
C GLY A 14 3.52 -10.73 -7.06
N THR A 15 4.46 -10.16 -6.30
CA THR A 15 4.24 -8.88 -5.62
C THR A 15 5.41 -7.92 -5.81
N SER A 16 5.13 -6.72 -6.33
CA SER A 16 6.10 -5.62 -6.41
C SER A 16 5.92 -4.66 -5.24
N VAL A 17 7.02 -4.15 -4.68
CA VAL A 17 7.01 -3.09 -3.67
C VAL A 17 7.52 -1.80 -4.31
N VAL A 18 6.67 -0.77 -4.35
CA VAL A 18 7.03 0.56 -4.83
C VAL A 18 7.27 1.47 -3.64
N SER A 19 8.50 1.92 -3.46
CA SER A 19 8.82 2.97 -2.49
C SER A 19 8.50 4.34 -3.09
N MET A 20 7.61 5.10 -2.47
CA MET A 20 7.20 6.43 -2.92
C MET A 20 7.58 7.49 -1.87
N PRO A 21 8.86 7.91 -1.79
CA PRO A 21 9.33 8.82 -0.74
C PRO A 21 8.77 10.24 -0.86
N CYS A 22 8.35 10.65 -2.06
CA CYS A 22 7.68 11.94 -2.30
C CYS A 22 6.66 11.75 -3.42
N ALA A 23 5.37 11.80 -3.06
CA ALA A 23 4.28 11.62 -4.00
C ALA A 23 4.17 12.80 -4.98
N GLU A 24 4.51 14.00 -4.54
CA GLU A 24 4.51 15.23 -5.34
C GLU A 24 5.57 15.17 -6.45
N LEU A 25 6.82 14.84 -6.12
CA LEU A 25 7.86 14.66 -7.13
C LEU A 25 7.57 13.47 -8.04
N PHE A 26 6.95 12.39 -7.53
CA PHE A 26 6.50 11.29 -8.36
C PHE A 26 5.39 11.72 -9.35
N ALA A 27 4.48 12.60 -8.92
CA ALA A 27 3.44 13.18 -9.74
C ALA A 27 3.96 14.08 -10.88
N GLU A 28 5.12 14.70 -10.71
CA GLU A 28 5.77 15.52 -11.74
C GLU A 28 6.50 14.68 -12.80
N GLN A 29 6.76 13.39 -12.53
CA GLN A 29 7.45 12.53 -13.49
C GLN A 29 6.65 12.34 -14.77
N HIS A 30 7.34 12.14 -15.89
CA HIS A 30 6.70 11.84 -17.17
C HIS A 30 5.74 10.66 -17.04
N GLU A 31 4.60 10.75 -17.74
CA GLU A 31 3.55 9.75 -17.65
C GLU A 31 4.09 8.34 -17.91
N ALA A 32 4.89 8.16 -18.97
CA ALA A 32 5.54 6.89 -19.31
C ALA A 32 6.29 6.24 -18.15
N TYR A 33 6.97 7.04 -17.31
CA TYR A 33 7.65 6.55 -16.12
C TYR A 33 6.65 6.11 -15.04
N ARG A 34 5.64 6.94 -14.74
CA ARG A 34 4.58 6.58 -13.78
C ARG A 34 3.84 5.31 -14.20
N ARG A 35 3.55 5.16 -15.51
CA ARG A 35 2.95 3.94 -16.10
C ARG A 35 3.78 2.69 -15.87
N ARG A 36 5.11 2.83 -15.89
CA ARG A 36 6.05 1.71 -15.70
C ARG A 36 6.14 1.31 -14.23
N VAL A 37 6.11 2.28 -13.32
CA VAL A 37 6.16 2.04 -11.87
C VAL A 37 4.81 1.51 -11.35
N LEU A 38 3.71 2.07 -11.83
CA LEU A 38 2.34 1.70 -11.48
C LEU A 38 1.61 1.16 -12.73
N PRO A 39 1.87 -0.10 -13.12
CA PRO A 39 1.19 -0.72 -14.25
C PRO A 39 -0.32 -0.90 -13.97
N ALA A 40 -1.11 -1.01 -15.04
CA ALA A 40 -2.54 -1.26 -14.95
C ALA A 40 -2.84 -2.69 -14.50
N GLY A 41 -4.01 -2.91 -13.91
CA GLY A 41 -4.59 -4.24 -13.66
C GLY A 41 -4.11 -4.94 -12.38
N ALA A 42 -3.02 -4.49 -11.77
CA ALA A 42 -2.55 -5.00 -10.48
C ALA A 42 -3.46 -4.55 -9.32
N VAL A 43 -3.62 -5.42 -8.31
CA VAL A 43 -4.11 -5.01 -6.99
C VAL A 43 -3.10 -4.03 -6.39
N ARG A 44 -3.59 -2.92 -5.82
CA ARG A 44 -2.73 -1.90 -5.19
C ARG A 44 -3.09 -1.76 -3.72
N VAL A 45 -2.13 -1.98 -2.83
CA VAL A 45 -2.28 -1.72 -1.40
C VAL A 45 -1.23 -0.73 -0.95
N ALA A 46 -1.67 0.46 -0.55
CA ALA A 46 -0.81 1.47 0.06
C ALA A 46 -0.58 1.15 1.55
N VAL A 47 0.63 1.38 2.04
CA VAL A 47 1.02 1.08 3.43
C VAL A 47 1.75 2.28 4.00
N GLU A 48 1.13 2.96 4.95
CA GLU A 48 1.68 4.16 5.58
C GLU A 48 1.13 4.31 7.00
N ALA A 49 1.98 4.64 7.98
CA ALA A 49 1.56 4.96 9.34
C ALA A 49 0.97 6.38 9.43
N GLY A 50 -0.09 6.61 8.67
CA GLY A 50 -0.82 7.85 8.50
C GLY A 50 -2.21 7.58 7.95
N VAL A 51 -2.95 8.61 7.56
CA VAL A 51 -4.31 8.46 7.01
C VAL A 51 -4.28 8.17 5.51
N ARG A 52 -5.37 7.56 4.99
CA ARG A 52 -5.52 7.27 3.56
C ARG A 52 -5.50 8.51 2.65
N GLN A 53 -5.78 9.69 3.20
CA GLN A 53 -5.94 10.92 2.42
C GLN A 53 -4.70 11.17 1.54
N GLY A 54 -4.93 11.33 0.23
CA GLY A 54 -3.88 11.51 -0.77
C GLY A 54 -3.50 10.23 -1.54
N TRP A 55 -3.74 9.04 -0.98
CA TRP A 55 -3.40 7.77 -1.64
C TRP A 55 -4.35 7.38 -2.77
N ASP A 56 -5.60 7.88 -2.75
CA ASP A 56 -6.60 7.53 -3.76
C ASP A 56 -6.19 7.88 -5.19
N ARG A 57 -5.34 8.91 -5.36
CA ARG A 57 -4.72 9.23 -6.67
C ARG A 57 -3.92 8.05 -7.23
N TRP A 58 -3.23 7.30 -6.40
CA TRP A 58 -2.37 6.19 -6.83
C TRP A 58 -3.11 4.84 -6.80
N LEU A 59 -4.13 4.74 -5.94
CA LEU A 59 -4.91 3.53 -5.74
C LEU A 59 -6.07 3.39 -6.74
N LEU A 60 -6.75 4.48 -7.06
CA LEU A 60 -7.95 4.51 -7.90
C LEU A 60 -7.69 5.16 -9.25
N ASP A 61 -6.85 6.19 -9.30
CA ASP A 61 -6.39 6.82 -10.54
C ASP A 61 -5.03 6.21 -10.97
N GLU A 62 -4.34 6.77 -11.96
CA GLU A 62 -3.10 6.25 -12.55
C GLU A 62 -3.25 4.77 -12.94
N ARG A 63 -4.43 4.42 -13.46
CA ARG A 63 -4.85 3.06 -13.88
C ARG A 63 -5.01 2.05 -12.73
N GLY A 64 -5.29 2.56 -11.54
CA GLY A 64 -5.92 1.82 -10.46
C GLY A 64 -7.35 1.40 -10.83
N ARG A 65 -7.94 0.53 -10.02
CA ARG A 65 -9.31 0.04 -10.25
C ARG A 65 -10.04 -0.08 -8.93
N ALA A 66 -11.22 0.53 -8.85
CA ALA A 66 -12.13 0.37 -7.73
C ALA A 66 -12.49 -1.11 -7.50
N GLY A 67 -12.46 -1.54 -6.25
CA GLY A 67 -12.60 -2.94 -5.84
C GLY A 67 -11.30 -3.75 -5.90
N ARG A 68 -10.17 -3.14 -6.31
CA ARG A 68 -8.84 -3.78 -6.33
C ARG A 68 -7.79 -2.93 -5.61
N GLU A 69 -8.23 -2.01 -4.78
CA GLU A 69 -7.41 -1.13 -3.98
C GLU A 69 -7.54 -1.42 -2.48
N GLY A 70 -6.48 -1.16 -1.73
CA GLY A 70 -6.47 -1.23 -0.28
C GLY A 70 -5.54 -0.20 0.33
N PHE A 71 -5.76 0.07 1.61
CA PHE A 71 -4.91 0.90 2.43
C PHE A 71 -4.69 0.21 3.77
N VAL A 72 -3.46 0.23 4.27
CA VAL A 72 -3.09 -0.18 5.62
C VAL A 72 -2.37 0.97 6.28
N GLY A 73 -3.00 1.54 7.31
CA GLY A 73 -2.53 2.72 8.01
C GLY A 73 -3.44 3.06 9.18
N MET A 74 -3.53 4.33 9.51
CA MET A 74 -4.26 4.83 10.67
C MET A 74 -5.60 5.44 10.25
N GLU A 75 -6.65 5.19 11.03
CA GLU A 75 -8.00 5.76 10.84
C GLU A 75 -8.36 6.85 11.86
N GLY A 76 -7.46 7.13 12.81
CA GLY A 76 -7.67 8.09 13.88
C GLY A 76 -6.38 8.51 14.57
N PHE A 77 -6.52 9.17 15.72
CA PHE A 77 -5.38 9.59 16.53
C PHE A 77 -4.59 8.40 17.08
N GLY A 78 -3.32 8.67 17.44
CA GLY A 78 -2.46 7.72 18.12
C GLY A 78 -2.91 7.40 19.54
N ALA A 79 -2.12 6.56 20.21
CA ALA A 79 -2.29 6.21 21.62
C ALA A 79 -0.93 6.17 22.33
N SER A 80 -0.94 6.18 23.66
CA SER A 80 0.28 6.03 24.47
C SER A 80 0.58 4.55 24.73
N ALA A 81 1.55 4.00 24.01
CA ALA A 81 2.08 2.65 24.20
C ALA A 81 3.44 2.52 23.47
N PRO A 82 4.22 1.45 23.73
CA PRO A 82 5.40 1.14 22.92
C PRO A 82 5.05 1.02 21.43
N ALA A 83 5.97 1.42 20.55
CA ALA A 83 5.73 1.47 19.11
C ALA A 83 5.24 0.12 18.54
N GLY A 84 5.84 -1.01 18.96
CA GLY A 84 5.43 -2.33 18.49
C GLY A 84 3.97 -2.66 18.82
N ASP A 85 3.48 -2.23 20.00
CA ASP A 85 2.07 -2.40 20.37
C ASP A 85 1.16 -1.53 19.53
N LEU A 86 1.58 -0.28 19.25
CA LEU A 86 0.82 0.63 18.40
C LEU A 86 0.72 0.12 16.96
N TYR A 87 1.81 -0.38 16.36
CA TYR A 87 1.78 -0.96 15.01
C TYR A 87 0.83 -2.16 14.94
N ARG A 88 0.82 -3.03 15.96
CA ARG A 88 -0.15 -4.13 16.05
C ARG A 88 -1.58 -3.63 16.22
N HIS A 89 -1.80 -2.65 17.10
CA HIS A 89 -3.12 -2.06 17.37
C HIS A 89 -3.74 -1.43 16.11
N PHE A 90 -2.95 -0.67 15.35
CA PHE A 90 -3.38 -0.08 14.07
C PHE A 90 -3.33 -1.07 12.89
N GLY A 91 -2.96 -2.33 13.12
CA GLY A 91 -2.88 -3.36 12.07
C GLY A 91 -1.82 -3.06 11.00
N ILE A 92 -0.81 -2.26 11.30
CA ILE A 92 0.31 -1.97 10.39
C ILE A 92 1.34 -3.10 10.53
N THR A 93 0.95 -4.30 10.09
CA THR A 93 1.77 -5.51 10.15
C THR A 93 1.90 -6.16 8.78
N ALA A 94 2.94 -6.98 8.59
CA ALA A 94 3.16 -7.69 7.33
C ALA A 94 1.99 -8.63 6.99
N GLU A 95 1.45 -9.30 8.01
CA GLU A 95 0.34 -10.25 7.91
C GLU A 95 -0.94 -9.55 7.47
N ASN A 96 -1.24 -8.38 8.05
CA ASN A 96 -2.46 -7.64 7.69
C ASN A 96 -2.35 -7.06 6.27
N VAL A 97 -1.17 -6.58 5.86
CA VAL A 97 -0.94 -6.15 4.47
C VAL A 97 -1.14 -7.32 3.50
N ALA A 98 -0.57 -8.49 3.79
CA ALA A 98 -0.74 -9.68 2.96
C ALA A 98 -2.21 -10.14 2.93
N ALA A 99 -2.90 -10.16 4.06
CA ALA A 99 -4.32 -10.48 4.15
C ALA A 99 -5.19 -9.51 3.33
N LYS A 100 -4.89 -8.20 3.40
CA LYS A 100 -5.55 -7.18 2.59
C LYS A 100 -5.38 -7.45 1.10
N VAL A 101 -4.16 -7.73 0.65
CA VAL A 101 -3.90 -8.10 -0.77
C VAL A 101 -4.71 -9.34 -1.17
N ARG A 102 -4.68 -10.41 -0.37
CA ARG A 102 -5.43 -11.65 -0.65
C ARG A 102 -6.94 -11.39 -0.78
N SER A 103 -7.50 -10.49 0.02
CA SER A 103 -8.93 -10.15 -0.04
C SER A 103 -9.37 -9.40 -1.31
N LEU A 104 -8.42 -8.94 -2.14
CA LEU A 104 -8.66 -8.11 -3.33
C LEU A 104 -8.32 -8.82 -4.66
N LEU A 105 -7.88 -10.08 -4.60
CA LEU A 105 -7.55 -10.91 -5.76
C LEU A 105 -8.80 -11.57 -6.34
#